data_AF-A0A3M1DKC7-F1
#
_entry.id   AF-A0A3M1DKC7-F1
#
_cell.length_a   1.000
_cell.length_b   1.000
_cell.length_c   1.000
_cell.angle_alpha   90.00
_cell.angle_beta   90.00
_cell.angle_gamma   90.00
#
_symmetry.space_group_name_H-M   'P 1'
#
loop_
_entity.id
_entity.type
_entity.pdbx_description
1 polymer ?
#
loop_
_entity_poly.entity_id
_entity_poly.type
_entity_poly.pdbx_seq_one_letter_code
_entity_poly.pdbx_strand_id
1 'polypeptide(L)'
;LAEAANRWQAIGKRWADYCQKQAENVVHPILVIQVEDGSDKSLTKTNLGAILATLESAIGRRLREGEVAHTFNEVGDLDVDGRRVRRIEASRIEEEKNIGVVLFKMSLSTGWDCPRAEVMMSFRRAQDHTYIAQLLGRMVRTPLARRVDADAALNDVHLFLPHYDQVTVESVIQDLKNVEDVPPSQTGSSRELVTLYRRDGMEKVFDAICELVTYRVNAVRKQSALRRLMGLGRGLTHDRIDEKAQESVKAKIIEKMTKEVQRLRVAGTLEDRAKQITGIDLKTIALEHGTGVAEDDGEYTIEAASADIDRHFEQAGRLLGNGLHMDYWRAQGDRDADEVKVEVVVLAQDEEGVRNLETFAEGEFDTLYAKHKRDIARLKEQRRKHYERLRLATSVPQTIPWAVPEAIDFRRSPGAPEYDKHLFLEEDGKFRADLGTWEQEVLQEELADTSVIGWLRNVDRKPWSLEIPYEEAGSVKPMFPDLLVVRQDSKGYLFDILEPHDPSLKDNAAKAVGLARFAEQHWHLFGRIQLIRKKKGANGVERYYRLDMGDEAVRREVLKVTSNSQLDEIFDDLANVR
;
A
#
# COMPACT_ATOMS: atom_id res chain seq x y z
N LEU A 1 13.01 -1.41 31.54
CA LEU A 1 14.18 -0.73 30.95
C LEU A 1 15.06 -1.66 30.12
N ALA A 2 15.60 -2.75 30.69
CA ALA A 2 16.45 -3.68 29.92
C ALA A 2 15.76 -4.20 28.64
N GLU A 3 14.48 -4.57 28.73
CA GLU A 3 13.66 -4.97 27.57
C GLU A 3 13.52 -3.86 26.52
N ALA A 4 13.31 -2.61 26.94
CA ALA A 4 13.26 -1.45 26.04
C ALA A 4 14.61 -1.22 25.33
N ALA A 5 15.72 -1.42 26.04
CA ALA A 5 17.06 -1.31 25.46
C ALA A 5 17.32 -2.42 24.43
N ASN A 6 16.94 -3.66 24.74
CA ASN A 6 17.05 -4.78 23.81
C ASN A 6 16.20 -4.53 22.55
N ARG A 7 14.96 -4.03 22.70
CA ARG A 7 14.11 -3.69 21.57
C ARG A 7 14.70 -2.57 20.72
N TRP A 8 15.28 -1.55 21.35
CA TRP A 8 15.97 -0.46 20.67
C TRP A 8 17.18 -0.96 19.85
N GLN A 9 17.96 -1.91 20.37
CA GLN A 9 19.04 -2.52 19.59
C GLN A 9 18.52 -3.36 18.42
N ALA A 10 17.47 -4.15 18.65
CA ALA A 10 16.87 -4.97 17.60
C ALA A 10 16.35 -4.12 16.44
N ILE A 11 15.58 -3.06 16.73
CA ILE A 11 15.09 -2.14 15.69
C ILE A 11 16.23 -1.38 15.00
N GLY A 12 17.29 -1.02 15.75
CA GLY A 12 18.51 -0.43 15.18
C GLY A 12 19.19 -1.32 14.14
N LYS A 13 19.30 -2.62 14.41
CA LYS A 13 19.84 -3.59 13.46
C LYS A 13 18.96 -3.70 12.21
N ARG A 14 17.65 -3.78 12.38
CA ARG A 14 16.71 -3.88 11.24
C ARG A 14 16.71 -2.64 10.36
N TRP A 15 16.76 -1.46 10.96
CA TRP A 15 16.93 -0.21 10.21
C TRP A 15 18.26 -0.20 9.44
N ALA A 16 19.37 -0.64 10.06
CA ALA A 16 20.65 -0.74 9.38
C ALA A 16 20.58 -1.71 8.17
N ASP A 17 19.99 -2.90 8.36
CA ASP A 17 19.81 -3.90 7.31
C ASP A 17 18.92 -3.37 6.17
N TYR A 18 17.79 -2.72 6.50
CA TYR A 18 16.90 -2.12 5.52
C TYR A 18 17.57 -0.99 4.74
N CYS A 19 18.22 -0.05 5.43
CA CYS A 19 18.92 1.06 4.79
C CYS A 19 20.04 0.56 3.89
N GLN A 20 20.77 -0.49 4.29
CA GLN A 20 21.78 -1.12 3.45
C GLN A 20 21.16 -1.75 2.20
N LYS A 21 20.11 -2.57 2.36
CA LYS A 21 19.40 -3.24 1.25
C LYS A 21 18.80 -2.24 0.25
N GLN A 22 18.28 -1.11 0.74
CA GLN A 22 17.64 -0.08 -0.10
C GLN A 22 18.57 1.07 -0.51
N ALA A 23 19.85 1.02 -0.12
CA ALA A 23 20.81 2.11 -0.30
C ALA A 23 20.25 3.48 0.18
N GLU A 24 19.57 3.48 1.32
CA GLU A 24 19.02 4.67 1.97
C GLU A 24 19.98 5.25 3.02
N ASN A 25 19.71 6.49 3.41
CA ASN A 25 20.41 7.10 4.54
C ASN A 25 20.20 6.25 5.79
N VAL A 26 21.29 6.03 6.53
CA VAL A 26 21.24 5.26 7.78
C VAL A 26 20.32 5.95 8.77
N VAL A 27 19.31 5.21 9.22
CA VAL A 27 18.47 5.62 10.34
C VAL A 27 19.17 5.20 11.64
N HIS A 28 19.23 6.13 12.59
CA HIS A 28 19.79 5.91 13.91
C HIS A 28 18.67 6.01 14.95
N PRO A 29 18.01 4.90 15.32
CA PRO A 29 16.90 4.95 16.27
C PRO A 29 17.30 5.55 17.62
N ILE A 30 16.37 6.24 18.27
CA ILE A 30 16.51 6.76 19.63
C ILE A 30 15.62 5.97 20.58
N LEU A 31 16.18 5.64 21.75
CA LEU A 31 15.45 5.28 22.94
C LEU A 31 15.22 6.53 23.81
N VAL A 32 13.97 6.98 23.92
CA VAL A 32 13.61 8.08 24.83
C VAL A 32 13.19 7.51 26.19
N ILE A 33 13.73 8.07 27.27
CA ILE A 33 13.48 7.61 28.63
C ILE A 33 12.93 8.77 29.46
N GLN A 34 11.68 8.63 29.86
CA GLN A 34 11.03 9.58 30.75
C GLN A 34 11.36 9.23 32.21
N VAL A 35 12.04 10.15 32.89
CA VAL A 35 12.34 10.05 34.32
C VAL A 35 11.33 10.83 35.15
N GLU A 36 11.21 10.48 36.42
CA GLU A 36 10.37 11.18 37.38
C GLU A 36 10.96 12.54 37.75
N ASP A 37 10.10 13.52 38.04
CA ASP A 37 10.56 14.80 38.56
C ASP A 37 11.26 14.63 39.90
N GLY A 38 12.25 15.50 40.11
CA GLY A 38 13.01 15.57 41.34
C GLY A 38 12.29 16.27 42.48
N SER A 39 13.08 16.73 43.43
CA SER A 39 12.70 17.61 44.53
C SER A 39 13.79 18.68 44.68
N ASP A 40 13.61 19.63 45.60
CA ASP A 40 14.64 20.65 45.88
C ASP A 40 16.02 20.06 46.23
N LYS A 41 16.08 18.79 46.64
CA LYS A 41 17.29 18.08 47.05
C LYS A 41 17.83 17.09 46.00
N SER A 42 17.07 16.80 44.94
CA SER A 42 17.44 15.77 43.96
C SER A 42 16.90 16.13 42.58
N LEU A 43 17.72 16.00 41.54
CA LEU A 43 17.32 16.41 40.19
C LEU A 43 16.16 15.58 39.62
N THR A 44 16.12 14.29 39.94
CA THR A 44 15.08 13.32 39.56
C THR A 44 14.96 12.28 40.67
N LYS A 45 13.75 11.73 40.87
CA LYS A 45 13.53 10.56 41.75
C LYS A 45 14.03 9.27 41.12
N THR A 46 14.17 9.23 39.80
CA THR A 46 14.68 8.07 39.08
C THR A 46 16.21 8.05 39.13
N ASN A 47 16.79 6.91 39.51
CA ASN A 47 18.24 6.77 39.63
C ASN A 47 18.91 6.73 38.24
N LEU A 48 19.55 7.84 37.85
CA LEU A 48 20.24 7.97 36.56
C LEU A 48 21.40 6.98 36.42
N GLY A 49 22.18 6.73 37.47
CA GLY A 49 23.29 5.77 37.44
C GLY A 49 22.82 4.35 37.17
N ALA A 50 21.68 3.95 37.74
CA ALA A 50 21.04 2.67 37.47
C ALA A 50 20.49 2.57 36.05
N ILE A 51 19.93 3.65 35.49
CA ILE A 51 19.52 3.71 34.07
C ILE A 51 20.73 3.42 33.17
N LEU A 52 21.82 4.18 33.35
CA LEU A 52 23.01 4.04 32.51
C LEU A 52 23.62 2.64 32.64
N ALA A 53 23.74 2.11 33.86
CA ALA A 53 24.26 0.75 34.08
C ALA A 53 23.37 -0.32 33.43
N THR A 54 22.05 -0.16 33.48
CA THR A 54 21.10 -1.09 32.83
C THR A 54 21.23 -1.03 31.31
N LEU A 55 21.38 0.16 30.74
CA LEU A 55 21.61 0.34 29.31
C LEU A 55 22.93 -0.31 28.88
N GLU A 56 24.03 -0.05 29.59
CA GLU A 56 25.34 -0.64 29.28
C GLU A 56 25.34 -2.17 29.37
N SER A 57 24.62 -2.71 30.35
CA SER A 57 24.44 -4.16 30.51
C SER A 57 23.67 -4.76 29.32
N ALA A 58 22.54 -4.16 28.94
CA ALA A 58 21.75 -4.59 27.79
C ALA A 58 22.54 -4.48 26.47
N ILE A 59 23.28 -3.37 26.30
CA ILE A 59 24.06 -3.12 25.08
C ILE A 59 25.29 -4.04 25.00
N GLY A 60 25.77 -4.55 26.14
CA GLY A 60 26.99 -5.36 26.25
C GLY A 60 28.28 -4.54 26.15
N ARG A 61 28.20 -3.21 26.27
CA ARG A 61 29.35 -2.29 26.28
C ARG A 61 29.03 -1.00 27.02
N ARG A 62 30.08 -0.26 27.39
CA ARG A 62 29.93 1.11 27.92
C ARG A 62 29.36 2.05 26.87
N LEU A 63 28.59 3.04 27.35
CA LEU A 63 28.07 4.13 26.54
C LEU A 63 29.21 5.07 26.18
N ARG A 64 29.28 5.47 24.90
CA ARG A 64 30.29 6.40 24.40
C ARG A 64 29.85 7.83 24.68
N GLU A 65 30.81 8.74 24.78
CA GLU A 65 30.50 10.16 24.93
C GLU A 65 29.64 10.64 23.75
N GLY A 66 28.52 11.32 24.06
CA GLY A 66 27.56 11.80 23.06
C GLY A 66 26.43 10.82 22.71
N GLU A 67 26.48 9.55 23.15
CA GLU A 67 25.38 8.59 22.91
C GLU A 67 24.16 8.84 23.79
N VAL A 68 24.35 9.47 24.94
CA VAL A 68 23.29 9.82 25.89
C VAL A 68 23.23 11.32 26.08
N ALA A 69 22.03 11.88 25.93
CA ALA A 69 21.75 13.28 26.21
C ALA A 69 20.55 13.44 27.15
N HIS A 70 20.39 14.62 27.75
CA HIS A 70 19.20 14.98 28.51
C HIS A 70 18.64 16.35 28.08
N THR A 71 17.33 16.54 28.27
CA THR A 71 16.64 17.80 27.95
C THR A 71 16.19 18.57 29.20
N PHE A 72 16.85 18.34 30.33
CA PHE A 72 16.52 19.02 31.59
C PHE A 72 16.85 20.51 31.49
N ASN A 73 15.87 21.37 31.79
CA ASN A 73 16.03 22.82 31.65
C ASN A 73 16.79 23.45 32.82
N GLU A 74 16.85 22.76 33.97
CA GLU A 74 17.36 23.33 35.22
C GLU A 74 18.89 23.22 35.36
N VAL A 75 19.55 22.44 34.50
CA VAL A 75 20.97 22.07 34.64
C VAL A 75 21.68 21.98 33.28
N GLY A 76 23.00 22.25 33.29
CA GLY A 76 23.90 21.98 32.16
C GLY A 76 24.24 20.49 32.05
N ASP A 77 25.39 20.19 31.44
CA ASP A 77 25.89 18.82 31.34
C ASP A 77 25.99 18.15 32.72
N LEU A 78 25.65 16.86 32.77
CA LEU A 78 25.69 16.04 33.97
C LEU A 78 26.86 15.06 33.94
N ASP A 79 27.43 14.80 35.12
CA ASP A 79 28.29 13.64 35.35
C ASP A 79 27.54 12.63 36.23
N VAL A 80 27.32 11.43 35.68
CA VAL A 80 26.58 10.34 36.33
C VAL A 80 27.51 9.14 36.48
N ASP A 81 28.11 9.01 37.66
CA ASP A 81 29.13 7.99 38.00
C ASP A 81 30.30 7.95 36.99
N GLY A 82 30.83 9.11 36.60
CA GLY A 82 31.93 9.24 35.64
C GLY A 82 31.51 9.18 34.18
N ARG A 83 30.20 9.25 33.90
CA ARG A 83 29.63 9.27 32.54
C ARG A 83 29.04 10.65 32.27
N ARG A 84 29.59 11.34 31.28
CA ARG A 84 29.07 12.64 30.85
C ARG A 84 27.77 12.45 30.07
N VAL A 85 26.69 13.07 30.54
CA VAL A 85 25.40 13.15 29.86
C VAL A 85 25.18 14.60 29.45
N ARG A 86 25.23 14.87 28.15
CA ARG A 86 25.18 16.24 27.60
C ARG A 86 23.77 16.82 27.68
N ARG A 87 23.65 18.11 27.99
CA ARG A 87 22.39 18.85 27.84
C ARG A 87 22.16 19.18 26.36
N ILE A 88 20.97 18.89 25.86
CA ILE A 88 20.55 19.27 24.51
C ILE A 88 19.13 19.85 24.49
N GLU A 89 18.89 20.79 23.57
CA GLU A 89 17.55 21.29 23.27
C GLU A 89 16.78 20.28 22.42
N ALA A 90 15.49 20.10 22.71
CA ALA A 90 14.70 19.05 22.07
C ALA A 90 14.67 19.16 20.54
N SER A 91 14.65 20.39 20.00
CA SER A 91 14.66 20.68 18.55
C SER A 91 15.93 20.23 17.83
N ARG A 92 17.04 19.99 18.53
CA ARG A 92 18.35 19.65 17.94
C ARG A 92 18.65 18.16 17.94
N ILE A 93 17.80 17.36 18.57
CA ILE A 93 18.06 15.93 18.76
C ILE A 93 18.03 15.18 17.42
N GLU A 94 17.14 15.56 16.50
CA GLU A 94 17.08 14.93 15.17
C GLU A 94 18.38 15.12 14.38
N GLU A 95 18.98 16.31 14.46
CA GLU A 95 20.22 16.65 13.73
C GLU A 95 21.46 15.90 14.27
N GLU A 96 21.47 15.56 15.57
CA GLU A 96 22.62 14.99 16.28
C GLU A 96 22.60 13.44 16.24
N LYS A 97 23.01 12.87 15.11
CA LYS A 97 22.96 11.42 14.81
C LYS A 97 23.67 10.51 15.81
N ASN A 98 24.63 11.03 16.58
CA ASN A 98 25.35 10.27 17.60
C ASN A 98 24.50 9.95 18.83
N ILE A 99 23.41 10.70 19.05
CA ILE A 99 22.51 10.47 20.18
C ILE A 99 21.66 9.23 19.89
N GLY A 100 21.79 8.24 20.76
CA GLY A 100 20.98 7.02 20.77
C GLY A 100 20.00 6.95 21.94
N VAL A 101 20.26 7.69 23.03
CA VAL A 101 19.41 7.72 24.22
C VAL A 101 19.16 9.16 24.67
N VAL A 102 17.90 9.49 24.95
CA VAL A 102 17.50 10.81 25.45
C VAL A 102 16.74 10.68 26.76
N LEU A 103 17.22 11.36 27.80
CA LEU A 103 16.55 11.44 29.10
C LEU A 103 15.73 12.73 29.20
N PHE A 104 14.47 12.63 29.59
CA PHE A 104 13.59 13.80 29.76
C PHE A 104 12.65 13.63 30.96
N LYS A 105 12.08 14.74 31.45
CA LYS A 105 11.18 14.77 32.62
C LYS A 105 9.71 14.87 32.21
N MET A 106 9.16 16.09 32.24
CA MET A 106 7.78 16.37 31.85
C MET A 106 7.67 16.42 30.34
N SER A 107 8.03 17.52 29.69
CA SER A 107 7.97 17.67 28.24
C SER A 107 9.34 17.70 27.57
N LEU A 108 9.40 17.12 26.38
CA LEU A 108 10.35 17.54 25.36
C LEU A 108 9.86 18.94 24.92
N SER A 109 10.71 19.95 25.04
CA SER A 109 10.36 21.37 24.85
C SER A 109 9.67 21.65 23.51
N THR A 110 9.14 22.87 23.33
CA THR A 110 8.64 23.34 22.03
C THR A 110 9.67 23.06 20.93
N GLY A 111 9.22 22.46 19.82
CA GLY A 111 10.08 22.05 18.70
C GLY A 111 10.55 20.59 18.69
N TRP A 112 10.12 19.73 19.63
CA TRP A 112 10.36 18.28 19.52
C TRP A 112 9.58 17.67 18.35
N ASP A 113 10.34 17.21 17.36
CA ASP A 113 9.93 16.41 16.22
C ASP A 113 11.11 15.50 15.84
N CYS A 114 11.05 14.25 16.25
CA CYS A 114 12.14 13.30 16.07
C CYS A 114 11.59 11.99 15.51
N PRO A 115 11.42 11.89 14.18
CA PRO A 115 10.89 10.70 13.52
C PRO A 115 11.72 9.43 13.77
N ARG A 116 12.98 9.54 14.21
CA ARG A 116 13.82 8.39 14.61
C ARG A 116 13.62 7.92 16.06
N ALA A 117 12.66 8.46 16.80
CA ALA A 117 12.34 8.00 18.15
C ALA A 117 11.43 6.75 18.11
N GLU A 118 12.06 5.57 18.06
CA GLU A 118 11.39 4.27 17.84
C GLU A 118 10.96 3.57 19.12
N VAL A 119 11.60 3.89 20.26
CA VAL A 119 11.33 3.23 21.54
C VAL A 119 11.22 4.25 22.67
N MET A 120 10.19 4.11 23.50
CA MET A 120 9.98 4.92 24.70
C MET A 120 9.85 4.06 25.95
N MET A 121 10.51 4.48 27.03
CA MET A 121 10.34 3.95 28.38
C MET A 121 9.91 5.08 29.32
N SER A 122 8.84 4.90 30.11
CA SER A 122 8.44 5.87 31.13
C SER A 122 8.50 5.30 32.53
N PHE A 123 9.24 5.97 33.43
CA PHE A 123 9.24 5.69 34.87
C PHE A 123 8.18 6.48 35.64
N ARG A 124 7.45 7.38 34.99
CA ARG A 124 6.40 8.15 35.65
C ARG A 124 5.17 7.27 35.89
N ARG A 125 4.46 7.57 36.98
CA ARG A 125 3.09 7.08 37.21
C ARG A 125 2.11 8.02 36.52
N ALA A 126 1.07 7.47 35.90
CA ALA A 126 0.05 8.25 35.21
C ALA A 126 -0.60 9.28 36.15
N GLN A 127 -0.69 10.53 35.71
CA GLN A 127 -1.74 11.45 36.17
C GLN A 127 -2.54 12.05 35.01
N ASP A 128 -2.03 11.97 33.76
CA ASP A 128 -2.73 12.52 32.59
C ASP A 128 -2.39 11.73 31.31
N HIS A 129 -3.32 10.89 30.82
CA HIS A 129 -3.18 10.11 29.59
C HIS A 129 -3.02 11.01 28.35
N THR A 130 -3.63 12.20 28.38
CA THR A 130 -3.55 13.23 27.33
C THR A 130 -2.11 13.62 27.05
N TYR A 131 -1.30 13.72 28.10
CA TYR A 131 0.09 14.13 28.00
C TYR A 131 0.93 13.10 27.20
N ILE A 132 0.76 11.82 27.47
CA ILE A 132 1.46 10.76 26.73
C ILE A 132 0.98 10.66 25.29
N ALA A 133 -0.34 10.78 25.04
CA ALA A 133 -0.86 10.76 23.69
C ALA A 133 -0.27 11.88 22.82
N GLN A 134 -0.12 13.10 23.38
CA GLN A 134 0.54 14.22 22.68
C GLN A 134 2.03 13.98 22.42
N LEU A 135 2.75 13.39 23.38
CA LEU A 135 4.15 13.03 23.21
C LEU A 135 4.30 11.97 22.10
N LEU A 136 3.40 10.99 22.08
CA LEU A 136 3.41 9.91 21.11
C LEU A 136 2.99 10.34 19.72
N GLY A 137 2.04 11.27 19.56
CA GLY A 137 1.74 11.86 18.25
C GLY A 137 2.97 12.50 17.57
N ARG A 138 4.00 12.87 18.34
CA ARG A 138 5.28 13.38 17.82
C ARG A 138 6.33 12.28 17.57
N MET A 139 6.16 11.09 18.14
CA MET A 139 7.03 9.93 17.95
C MET A 139 6.52 8.96 16.88
N VAL A 140 5.20 8.85 16.68
CA VAL A 140 4.56 7.99 15.67
C VAL A 140 4.70 8.62 14.28
N ARG A 141 5.95 8.88 13.89
CA ARG A 141 6.34 9.29 12.55
C ARG A 141 7.42 8.32 12.09
N THR A 142 7.37 7.89 10.84
CA THR A 142 8.38 6.98 10.32
C THR A 142 9.64 7.78 9.95
N PRO A 143 10.86 7.31 10.30
CA PRO A 143 12.12 8.01 10.00
C PRO A 143 12.31 8.42 8.54
N LEU A 144 11.77 7.62 7.61
CA LEU A 144 11.83 7.88 6.15
C LEU A 144 10.59 8.58 5.60
N ALA A 145 9.71 9.10 6.46
CA ALA A 145 8.44 9.75 6.12
C ALA A 145 7.54 8.94 5.16
N ARG A 146 7.67 7.60 5.21
CA ARG A 146 6.93 6.65 4.36
C ARG A 146 6.85 5.30 5.03
N ARG A 147 5.80 4.53 4.71
CA ARG A 147 5.66 3.13 5.14
C ARG A 147 6.70 2.22 4.47
N VAL A 148 7.29 1.33 5.25
CA VAL A 148 8.18 0.25 4.82
C VAL A 148 7.36 -1.03 4.65
N ASP A 149 7.22 -1.54 3.43
CA ASP A 149 6.40 -2.74 3.20
C ASP A 149 7.23 -4.02 3.37
N ALA A 150 8.54 -3.93 3.16
CA ALA A 150 9.44 -5.08 3.26
C ALA A 150 9.53 -5.66 4.69
N ASP A 151 9.29 -4.82 5.69
CA ASP A 151 9.42 -5.16 7.10
C ASP A 151 8.40 -4.37 7.92
N ALA A 152 7.34 -5.03 8.37
CA ALA A 152 6.24 -4.38 9.07
C ALA A 152 6.69 -3.74 10.40
N ALA A 153 7.66 -4.33 11.10
CA ALA A 153 8.12 -3.85 12.40
C ALA A 153 8.83 -2.50 12.35
N LEU A 154 9.33 -2.08 11.18
CA LEU A 154 9.91 -0.75 10.97
C LEU A 154 8.86 0.36 10.89
N ASN A 155 7.56 0.01 10.97
CA ASN A 155 6.46 0.97 10.98
C ASN A 155 5.87 1.17 12.39
N ASP A 156 6.40 0.49 13.40
CA ASP A 156 5.87 0.47 14.76
C ASP A 156 6.74 1.25 15.73
N VAL A 157 6.11 1.95 16.67
CA VAL A 157 6.77 2.57 17.83
C VAL A 157 6.50 1.74 19.08
N HIS A 158 7.55 1.50 19.88
CA HIS A 158 7.47 0.63 21.05
C HIS A 158 7.38 1.42 22.36
N LEU A 159 6.40 1.08 23.21
CA LEU A 159 6.09 1.78 24.45
C LEU A 159 6.20 0.87 25.66
N PHE A 160 7.05 1.26 26.61
CA PHE A 160 7.25 0.56 27.88
C PHE A 160 6.76 1.43 29.04
N LEU A 161 5.60 1.07 29.60
CA LEU A 161 4.87 1.83 30.61
C LEU A 161 4.63 0.99 31.89
N PRO A 162 5.69 0.57 32.63
CA PRO A 162 5.58 -0.38 33.75
C PRO A 162 4.73 0.10 34.94
N HIS A 163 4.43 1.40 35.01
CA HIS A 163 3.69 2.02 36.11
C HIS A 163 2.31 2.53 35.69
N TYR A 164 1.87 2.18 34.49
CA TYR A 164 0.53 2.45 33.99
C TYR A 164 -0.34 1.22 34.18
N ASP A 165 -1.59 1.43 34.62
CA ASP A 165 -2.60 0.38 34.55
C ASP A 165 -3.11 0.21 33.11
N GLN A 166 -3.74 -0.93 32.87
CA GLN A 166 -4.22 -1.30 31.53
C GLN A 166 -5.28 -0.32 31.00
N VAL A 167 -6.17 0.18 31.88
CA VAL A 167 -7.23 1.12 31.50
C VAL A 167 -6.63 2.42 30.96
N THR A 168 -5.60 2.94 31.63
CA THR A 168 -4.89 4.16 31.22
C THR A 168 -4.17 3.94 29.89
N VAL A 169 -3.55 2.77 29.67
CA VAL A 169 -2.90 2.45 28.38
C VAL A 169 -3.93 2.40 27.25
N GLU A 170 -5.10 1.81 27.48
CA GLU A 170 -6.19 1.77 26.50
C GLU A 170 -6.70 3.17 26.16
N SER A 171 -6.83 4.06 27.15
CA SER A 171 -7.17 5.47 26.92
C SER A 171 -6.13 6.19 26.06
N VAL A 172 -4.82 6.01 26.33
CA VAL A 172 -3.73 6.57 25.51
C VAL A 172 -3.81 6.09 24.06
N ILE A 173 -4.07 4.78 23.86
CA ILE A 173 -4.23 4.18 22.53
C ILE A 173 -5.42 4.80 21.79
N GLN A 174 -6.53 5.03 22.49
CA GLN A 174 -7.73 5.61 21.89
C GLN A 174 -7.54 7.08 21.51
N ASP A 175 -6.88 7.87 22.36
CA ASP A 175 -6.54 9.26 22.08
C ASP A 175 -5.63 9.38 20.85
N LEU A 176 -4.67 8.46 20.68
CA LEU A 176 -3.80 8.42 19.51
C LEU A 176 -4.52 8.15 18.19
N LYS A 177 -5.57 7.32 18.21
CA LYS A 177 -6.39 7.05 17.01
C LYS A 177 -7.19 8.26 16.54
N ASN A 178 -7.45 9.22 17.43
CA ASN A 178 -8.21 10.42 17.14
C ASN A 178 -7.35 11.59 16.65
N VAL A 179 -6.01 11.44 16.62
CA VAL A 179 -5.10 12.47 16.09
C VAL A 179 -5.10 12.38 14.56
N GLU A 180 -5.60 13.42 13.89
CA GLU A 180 -5.77 13.47 12.42
C GLU A 180 -4.47 13.21 11.62
N ASP A 181 -3.30 13.43 12.24
CA ASP A 181 -1.98 13.28 11.61
C ASP A 181 -1.29 11.92 11.86
N VAL A 182 -1.90 11.00 12.62
CA VAL A 182 -1.34 9.65 12.82
C VAL A 182 -1.89 8.73 11.72
N PRO A 183 -1.05 8.16 10.84
CA PRO A 183 -1.51 7.20 9.84
C PRO A 183 -2.28 6.06 10.51
N PRO A 184 -3.33 5.50 9.90
CA PRO A 184 -4.04 4.36 10.47
C PRO A 184 -3.10 3.14 10.53
N SER A 185 -2.38 3.02 11.63
CA SER A 185 -1.61 1.85 12.03
C SER A 185 -2.42 1.06 13.07
N GLN A 186 -2.14 -0.23 13.19
CA GLN A 186 -2.88 -1.07 14.13
C GLN A 186 -2.34 -0.83 15.54
N THR A 187 -2.96 0.08 16.29
CA THR A 187 -2.59 0.29 17.70
C THR A 187 -3.17 -0.82 18.58
N GLY A 188 -2.32 -1.47 19.38
CA GLY A 188 -2.70 -2.50 20.35
C GLY A 188 -1.59 -2.75 21.38
N SER A 189 -1.92 -3.41 22.48
CA SER A 189 -0.94 -3.86 23.47
C SER A 189 0.01 -4.90 22.85
N SER A 190 1.27 -4.98 23.28
CA SER A 190 2.23 -6.02 22.84
C SER A 190 1.76 -7.45 23.11
N ARG A 191 0.75 -7.63 23.98
CA ARG A 191 0.11 -8.94 24.21
C ARG A 191 -0.87 -9.34 23.11
N GLU A 192 -1.36 -8.38 22.35
CA GLU A 192 -2.38 -8.58 21.32
C GLU A 192 -1.85 -8.31 19.92
N LEU A 193 -0.95 -7.35 19.75
CA LEU A 193 -0.28 -7.05 18.49
C LEU A 193 1.17 -7.52 18.57
N VAL A 194 1.52 -8.50 17.73
CA VAL A 194 2.84 -9.11 17.67
C VAL A 194 3.41 -8.98 16.26
N THR A 195 4.73 -8.92 16.16
CA THR A 195 5.44 -9.08 14.88
C THR A 195 5.75 -10.56 14.68
N LEU A 196 5.35 -11.10 13.52
CA LEU A 196 5.81 -12.41 13.09
C LEU A 196 6.91 -12.28 12.04
N TYR A 197 7.86 -13.19 12.07
CA TYR A 197 9.04 -13.25 11.20
C TYR A 197 8.98 -14.50 10.35
N ARG A 198 9.51 -14.44 9.13
CA ARG A 198 9.66 -15.64 8.30
C ARG A 198 10.39 -16.73 9.08
N ARG A 199 9.83 -17.94 9.08
CA ARG A 199 10.45 -19.11 9.71
C ARG A 199 11.76 -19.47 9.01
N ASP A 200 12.83 -19.61 9.78
CA ASP A 200 14.14 -20.04 9.29
C ASP A 200 14.06 -21.35 8.50
N GLY A 201 14.83 -21.45 7.41
CA GLY A 201 14.88 -22.63 6.55
C GLY A 201 13.76 -22.72 5.51
N MET A 202 12.91 -21.70 5.41
CA MET A 202 11.83 -21.60 4.41
C MET A 202 12.11 -20.60 3.29
N GLU A 203 13.36 -20.15 3.13
CA GLU A 203 13.74 -19.09 2.18
C GLU A 203 13.30 -19.46 0.75
N LYS A 204 13.55 -20.72 0.33
CA LYS A 204 13.13 -21.22 -0.98
C LYS A 204 11.61 -21.28 -1.18
N VAL A 205 10.85 -21.47 -0.10
CA VAL A 205 9.38 -21.44 -0.15
C VAL A 205 8.92 -20.00 -0.39
N PHE A 206 9.50 -19.03 0.32
CA PHE A 206 9.21 -17.62 0.10
C PHE A 206 9.62 -17.12 -1.29
N ASP A 207 10.76 -17.60 -1.82
CA ASP A 207 11.17 -17.31 -3.18
C ASP A 207 10.16 -17.88 -4.19
N ALA A 208 9.66 -19.11 -3.96
CA ALA A 208 8.64 -19.71 -4.82
C ALA A 208 7.27 -19.02 -4.70
N ILE A 209 6.91 -18.46 -3.54
CA ILE A 209 5.70 -17.64 -3.39
C ILE A 209 5.76 -16.38 -4.27
N CYS A 210 6.95 -15.78 -4.43
CA CYS A 210 7.12 -14.61 -5.31
C CYS A 210 6.83 -14.89 -6.79
N GLU A 211 6.86 -16.16 -7.22
CA GLU A 211 6.49 -16.58 -8.57
C GLU A 211 4.96 -16.78 -8.74
N LEU A 212 4.21 -16.78 -7.64
CA LEU A 212 2.75 -16.77 -7.65
C LEU A 212 2.21 -15.37 -7.96
N VAL A 213 0.90 -15.29 -8.21
CA VAL A 213 0.21 -14.05 -8.55
C VAL A 213 -0.88 -13.69 -7.55
N THR A 214 -1.11 -12.39 -7.40
CA THR A 214 -2.21 -11.80 -6.64
C THR A 214 -2.74 -10.56 -7.37
N TYR A 215 -3.86 -10.01 -6.91
CA TYR A 215 -4.44 -8.76 -7.41
C TYR A 215 -4.44 -7.67 -6.35
N ARG A 216 -4.73 -6.42 -6.76
CA ARG A 216 -4.94 -5.27 -5.86
C ARG A 216 -6.10 -4.43 -6.38
N VAL A 217 -7.31 -4.83 -6.05
CA VAL A 217 -8.58 -4.21 -6.39
C VAL A 217 -8.76 -2.92 -5.59
N ASN A 218 -9.02 -1.82 -6.30
CA ASN A 218 -9.25 -0.49 -5.70
C ASN A 218 -8.09 0.02 -4.81
N ALA A 219 -6.88 -0.55 -4.90
CA ALA A 219 -5.72 -0.11 -4.13
C ALA A 219 -5.25 1.31 -4.50
N VAL A 220 -5.55 1.74 -5.74
CA VAL A 220 -5.23 3.08 -6.23
C VAL A 220 -6.45 3.67 -6.90
N ARG A 221 -6.66 4.98 -6.73
CA ARG A 221 -7.70 5.72 -7.46
C ARG A 221 -7.50 5.51 -8.96
N LYS A 222 -8.55 5.05 -9.64
CA LYS A 222 -8.55 4.85 -11.09
C LYS A 222 -8.14 6.12 -11.83
N GLN A 223 -7.30 5.96 -12.84
CA GLN A 223 -6.83 7.02 -13.72
C GLN A 223 -7.04 6.59 -15.18
N SER A 224 -7.27 7.57 -16.06
CA SER A 224 -7.30 7.33 -17.50
C SER A 224 -5.96 6.78 -18.00
N ALA A 225 -6.01 5.93 -19.02
CA ALA A 225 -4.83 5.34 -19.65
C ALA A 225 -3.86 6.43 -20.14
N LEU A 226 -4.37 7.54 -20.69
CA LEU A 226 -3.56 8.71 -21.06
C LEU A 226 -2.77 9.28 -19.88
N ARG A 227 -3.41 9.43 -18.70
CA ARG A 227 -2.74 9.95 -17.51
C ARG A 227 -1.69 8.99 -16.98
N ARG A 228 -1.97 7.68 -17.01
CA ARG A 228 -1.02 6.64 -16.62
C ARG A 228 0.19 6.58 -17.54
N LEU A 229 -0.02 6.61 -18.85
CA LEU A 229 1.04 6.61 -19.85
C LEU A 229 1.96 7.84 -19.73
N MET A 230 1.38 9.03 -19.58
CA MET A 230 2.16 10.25 -19.29
C MET A 230 2.91 10.16 -17.96
N GLY A 231 2.29 9.56 -16.94
CA GLY A 231 2.92 9.26 -15.65
C GLY A 231 4.13 8.35 -15.80
N LEU A 232 4.00 7.27 -16.57
CA LEU A 232 5.06 6.32 -16.86
C LEU A 232 6.23 6.99 -17.59
N GLY A 233 5.95 7.75 -18.66
CA GLY A 233 6.98 8.48 -19.41
C GLY A 233 7.76 9.48 -18.54
N ARG A 234 7.05 10.26 -17.71
CA ARG A 234 7.68 11.17 -16.73
C ARG A 234 8.51 10.42 -15.70
N GLY A 235 7.99 9.32 -15.16
CA GLY A 235 8.70 8.49 -14.19
C GLY A 235 10.02 7.99 -14.76
N LEU A 236 9.99 7.37 -15.94
CA LEU A 236 11.16 6.79 -16.60
C LEU A 236 12.24 7.84 -16.89
N THR A 237 11.81 9.05 -17.27
CA THR A 237 12.70 10.19 -17.51
C THR A 237 13.32 10.68 -16.20
N HIS A 238 12.50 10.87 -15.15
CA HIS A 238 12.95 11.33 -13.83
C HIS A 238 13.95 10.37 -13.19
N ASP A 239 13.71 9.06 -13.30
CA ASP A 239 14.59 8.01 -12.76
C ASP A 239 15.79 7.70 -13.67
N ARG A 240 15.95 8.44 -14.78
CA ARG A 240 17.03 8.28 -15.77
C ARG A 240 17.12 6.86 -16.35
N ILE A 241 15.99 6.16 -16.46
CA ILE A 241 15.89 4.87 -17.13
C ILE A 241 15.84 5.07 -18.65
N ASP A 242 15.06 6.05 -19.09
CA ASP A 242 14.98 6.47 -20.49
C ASP A 242 14.72 7.98 -20.53
N GLU A 243 15.77 8.76 -20.83
CA GLU A 243 15.72 10.23 -20.84
C GLU A 243 14.77 10.80 -21.89
N LYS A 244 14.40 10.01 -22.90
CA LYS A 244 13.48 10.43 -23.97
C LYS A 244 12.07 9.88 -23.79
N ALA A 245 11.81 9.09 -22.75
CA ALA A 245 10.52 8.43 -22.57
C ALA A 245 9.35 9.41 -22.52
N GLN A 246 9.48 10.50 -21.76
CA GLN A 246 8.41 11.51 -21.67
C GLN A 246 8.15 12.18 -23.02
N GLU A 247 9.21 12.58 -23.73
CA GLU A 247 9.10 13.23 -25.04
C GLU A 247 8.48 12.29 -26.08
N SER A 248 8.96 11.03 -26.14
CA SER A 248 8.47 10.02 -27.05
C SER A 248 7.00 9.67 -26.81
N VAL A 249 6.61 9.48 -25.54
CA VAL A 249 5.22 9.24 -25.15
C VAL A 249 4.32 10.39 -25.61
N LYS A 250 4.73 11.63 -25.33
CA LYS A 250 3.98 12.82 -25.72
C LYS A 250 3.81 12.88 -27.24
N ALA A 251 4.89 12.72 -28.00
CA ALA A 251 4.85 12.74 -29.47
C ALA A 251 3.87 11.68 -30.02
N LYS A 252 3.91 10.45 -29.49
CA LYS A 252 2.99 9.36 -29.87
C LYS A 252 1.52 9.70 -29.59
N ILE A 253 1.23 10.28 -28.43
CA ILE A 253 -0.15 10.69 -28.08
C ILE A 253 -0.63 11.79 -29.04
N ILE A 254 0.19 12.81 -29.31
CA ILE A 254 -0.17 13.88 -30.24
C ILE A 254 -0.40 13.33 -31.65
N GLU A 255 0.45 12.43 -32.14
CA GLU A 255 0.25 11.77 -33.43
C GLU A 255 -1.09 11.02 -33.49
N LYS A 256 -1.45 10.30 -32.42
CA LYS A 256 -2.74 9.63 -32.33
C LYS A 256 -3.90 10.62 -32.30
N MET A 257 -3.79 11.73 -31.56
CA MET A 257 -4.80 12.80 -31.57
C MET A 257 -4.99 13.36 -32.98
N THR A 258 -3.90 13.64 -33.72
CA THR A 258 -3.97 14.13 -35.10
C THR A 258 -4.70 13.13 -36.02
N LYS A 259 -4.47 11.82 -35.83
CA LYS A 259 -5.19 10.77 -36.56
C LYS A 259 -6.70 10.77 -36.25
N GLU A 260 -7.09 10.93 -34.99
CA GLU A 260 -8.52 10.98 -34.61
C GLU A 260 -9.19 12.28 -35.09
N VAL A 261 -8.50 13.43 -35.03
CA VAL A 261 -9.01 14.68 -35.62
C VAL A 261 -9.22 14.51 -37.13
N GLN A 262 -8.28 13.89 -37.83
CA GLN A 262 -8.42 13.65 -39.26
C GLN A 262 -9.59 12.68 -39.57
N ARG A 263 -9.84 11.69 -38.71
CA ARG A 263 -11.02 10.82 -38.79
C ARG A 263 -12.31 11.63 -38.71
N LEU A 264 -12.41 12.54 -37.74
CA LEU A 264 -13.58 13.41 -37.54
C LEU A 264 -13.80 14.37 -38.72
N ARG A 265 -12.72 14.90 -39.28
CA ARG A 265 -12.75 15.74 -40.48
C ARG A 265 -13.27 14.98 -41.71
N VAL A 266 -12.76 13.78 -41.95
CA VAL A 266 -13.22 12.95 -43.09
C VAL A 266 -14.70 12.55 -42.93
N ALA A 267 -15.17 12.38 -41.70
CA ALA A 267 -16.57 12.10 -41.39
C ALA A 267 -17.49 13.34 -41.44
N GLY A 268 -16.95 14.55 -41.65
CA GLY A 268 -17.70 15.82 -41.59
C GLY A 268 -18.15 16.24 -40.19
N THR A 269 -17.90 15.41 -39.17
CA THR A 269 -18.31 15.65 -37.78
C THR A 269 -17.56 16.82 -37.15
N LEU A 270 -16.32 17.04 -37.59
CA LEU A 270 -15.51 18.15 -37.10
C LEU A 270 -16.16 19.49 -37.47
N GLU A 271 -16.50 19.67 -38.74
CA GLU A 271 -17.12 20.89 -39.26
C GLU A 271 -18.51 21.12 -38.65
N ASP A 272 -19.32 20.07 -38.53
CA ASP A 272 -20.66 20.16 -37.95
C ASP A 272 -20.62 20.58 -36.46
N ARG A 273 -19.72 19.99 -35.67
CA ARG A 273 -19.58 20.33 -34.25
C ARG A 273 -18.86 21.67 -34.05
N ALA A 274 -17.92 22.02 -34.92
CA ALA A 274 -17.27 23.33 -34.90
C ALA A 274 -18.30 24.46 -34.98
N LYS A 275 -19.27 24.36 -35.90
CA LYS A 275 -20.36 25.34 -36.04
C LYS A 275 -21.23 25.48 -34.79
N GLN A 276 -21.47 24.38 -34.07
CA GLN A 276 -22.23 24.39 -32.82
C GLN A 276 -21.47 25.05 -31.67
N ILE A 277 -20.14 24.98 -31.69
CA ILE A 277 -19.27 25.56 -30.66
C ILE A 277 -19.03 27.06 -30.92
N THR A 278 -18.83 27.45 -32.17
CA THR A 278 -18.49 28.83 -32.54
C THR A 278 -19.71 29.70 -32.87
N GLY A 279 -20.89 29.11 -33.10
CA GLY A 279 -22.11 29.83 -33.48
C GLY A 279 -22.06 30.49 -34.86
N ILE A 280 -20.96 30.34 -35.60
CA ILE A 280 -20.70 30.97 -36.91
C ILE A 280 -20.24 29.90 -37.90
N ASP A 281 -20.75 29.97 -39.13
CA ASP A 281 -20.28 29.16 -40.26
C ASP A 281 -18.78 29.42 -40.48
N LEU A 282 -17.93 28.44 -40.15
CA LEU A 282 -16.53 28.39 -40.59
C LEU A 282 -16.49 28.15 -42.11
N LYS A 283 -16.98 29.11 -42.88
CA LYS A 283 -16.82 29.21 -44.33
C LYS A 283 -16.25 30.57 -44.65
N THR A 284 -14.93 30.56 -44.82
CA THR A 284 -14.22 31.32 -45.85
C THR A 284 -14.60 32.79 -45.99
N ILE A 285 -13.84 33.69 -45.37
CA ILE A 285 -13.71 35.07 -45.87
C ILE A 285 -12.27 35.26 -46.34
N ALA A 286 -11.99 34.66 -47.50
CA ALA A 286 -11.14 35.29 -48.48
C ALA A 286 -12.09 35.91 -49.51
N LEU A 287 -12.38 37.22 -49.41
CA LEU A 287 -12.72 38.05 -50.57
C LEU A 287 -12.65 39.55 -50.23
N GLU A 288 -11.65 40.19 -50.85
CA GLU A 288 -11.63 41.49 -51.53
C GLU A 288 -12.29 42.74 -50.92
N HIS A 289 -11.44 43.76 -50.76
CA HIS A 289 -11.71 45.19 -50.84
C HIS A 289 -13.02 45.56 -51.57
N GLY A 290 -13.98 46.16 -50.86
CA GLY A 290 -15.14 46.77 -51.49
C GLY A 290 -16.19 47.31 -50.52
N THR A 291 -16.05 48.59 -50.18
CA THR A 291 -17.07 49.57 -49.74
C THR A 291 -18.47 49.06 -49.34
N GLY A 292 -18.86 49.31 -48.08
CA GLY A 292 -20.27 49.34 -47.67
C GLY A 292 -20.43 49.38 -46.16
N VAL A 293 -20.94 50.49 -45.63
CA VAL A 293 -21.14 50.76 -44.20
C VAL A 293 -22.36 50.00 -43.67
N ALA A 294 -22.18 49.28 -42.55
CA ALA A 294 -23.19 49.05 -41.52
C ALA A 294 -22.52 48.76 -40.17
N GLU A 295 -22.47 49.77 -39.30
CA GLU A 295 -22.48 49.67 -37.83
C GLU A 295 -23.86 49.09 -37.41
N ASP A 296 -24.08 48.32 -36.35
CA ASP A 296 -23.35 47.99 -35.13
C ASP A 296 -24.09 46.77 -34.52
N ASP A 297 -23.54 45.56 -34.66
CA ASP A 297 -23.94 44.35 -33.89
C ASP A 297 -22.81 43.29 -33.86
N GLY A 298 -21.60 43.65 -34.30
CA GLY A 298 -20.52 42.71 -34.66
C GLY A 298 -19.35 42.63 -33.65
N GLU A 299 -19.25 43.56 -32.69
CA GLU A 299 -18.16 43.56 -31.71
C GLU A 299 -18.41 42.61 -30.53
N TYR A 300 -19.67 42.34 -30.19
CA TYR A 300 -20.04 41.33 -29.17
C TYR A 300 -19.90 39.87 -29.68
N THR A 301 -19.60 39.66 -30.97
CA THR A 301 -19.73 38.35 -31.62
C THR A 301 -18.41 37.59 -31.78
N ILE A 302 -17.27 38.28 -31.92
CA ILE A 302 -15.97 37.62 -32.22
C ILE A 302 -15.14 37.42 -30.93
N GLU A 303 -15.01 38.43 -30.07
CA GLU A 303 -14.26 38.30 -28.81
C GLU A 303 -14.95 37.34 -27.82
N ALA A 304 -16.28 37.39 -27.75
CA ALA A 304 -17.05 36.45 -26.91
C ALA A 304 -16.94 35.00 -27.41
N ALA A 305 -16.94 34.78 -28.74
CA ALA A 305 -16.77 33.45 -29.32
C ALA A 305 -15.36 32.89 -29.08
N SER A 306 -14.31 33.71 -29.21
CA SER A 306 -12.93 33.29 -28.91
C SER A 306 -12.73 32.98 -27.41
N ALA A 307 -13.32 33.78 -26.52
CA ALA A 307 -13.32 33.51 -25.08
C ALA A 307 -14.04 32.20 -24.70
N ASP A 308 -15.12 31.85 -25.41
CA ASP A 308 -15.82 30.57 -25.21
C ASP A 308 -15.02 29.38 -25.75
N ILE A 309 -14.33 29.53 -26.89
CA ILE A 309 -13.40 28.52 -27.42
C ILE A 309 -12.30 28.24 -26.39
N ASP A 310 -11.69 29.26 -25.81
CA ASP A 310 -10.66 29.10 -24.78
C ASP A 310 -11.19 28.37 -23.54
N ARG A 311 -12.39 28.72 -23.07
CA ARG A 311 -13.03 28.04 -21.94
C ARG A 311 -13.25 26.56 -22.23
N HIS A 312 -13.74 26.22 -23.43
CA HIS A 312 -13.95 24.83 -23.84
C HIS A 312 -12.64 24.09 -24.06
N PHE A 313 -11.61 24.76 -24.59
CA PHE A 313 -10.28 24.21 -24.77
C PHE A 313 -9.62 23.84 -23.43
N GLU A 314 -9.73 24.70 -22.41
CA GLU A 314 -9.28 24.41 -21.06
C GLU A 314 -10.09 23.27 -20.40
N GLN A 315 -11.39 23.16 -20.68
CA GLN A 315 -12.20 22.01 -20.25
C GLN A 315 -11.72 20.71 -20.91
N ALA A 316 -11.49 20.71 -22.21
CA ALA A 316 -10.90 19.57 -22.94
C ALA A 316 -9.53 19.20 -22.36
N GLY A 317 -8.71 20.21 -22.03
CA GLY A 317 -7.43 20.05 -21.36
C GLY A 317 -7.53 19.35 -20.01
N ARG A 318 -8.54 19.68 -19.19
CA ARG A 318 -8.81 18.99 -17.91
C ARG A 318 -9.23 17.54 -18.11
N LEU A 319 -10.02 17.24 -19.15
CA LEU A 319 -10.48 15.89 -19.48
C LEU A 319 -9.31 15.00 -19.92
N LEU A 320 -8.54 15.43 -20.94
CA LEU A 320 -7.38 14.73 -21.48
C LEU A 320 -6.24 14.64 -20.45
N GLY A 321 -6.04 15.71 -19.68
CA GLY A 321 -5.04 15.80 -18.61
C GLY A 321 -3.62 16.11 -19.10
N ASN A 322 -2.73 16.39 -18.15
CA ASN A 322 -1.29 16.63 -18.37
C ASN A 322 -0.93 17.71 -19.42
N GLY A 323 -1.83 18.65 -19.71
CA GLY A 323 -1.55 19.70 -20.70
C GLY A 323 -1.57 19.21 -22.15
N LEU A 324 -2.15 18.04 -22.45
CA LEU A 324 -2.14 17.46 -23.80
C LEU A 324 -2.79 18.36 -24.86
N HIS A 325 -3.84 19.10 -24.50
CA HIS A 325 -4.44 20.14 -25.35
C HIS A 325 -3.43 21.22 -25.79
N MET A 326 -2.65 21.79 -24.87
CA MET A 326 -1.59 22.76 -25.18
C MET A 326 -0.48 22.14 -26.01
N ASP A 327 -0.15 20.88 -25.74
CA ASP A 327 0.88 20.15 -26.46
C ASP A 327 0.48 19.84 -27.91
N TYR A 328 -0.79 19.52 -28.12
CA TYR A 328 -1.37 19.41 -29.46
C TYR A 328 -1.30 20.75 -30.18
N TRP A 329 -1.75 21.83 -29.53
CA TRP A 329 -1.72 23.17 -30.11
C TRP A 329 -0.32 23.59 -30.54
N ARG A 330 0.68 23.43 -29.66
CA ARG A 330 2.09 23.72 -30.00
C ARG A 330 2.62 22.90 -31.16
N ALA A 331 2.16 21.66 -31.33
CA ALA A 331 2.58 20.80 -32.44
C ALA A 331 1.98 21.24 -33.79
N GLN A 332 0.94 22.08 -33.81
CA GLN A 332 0.31 22.60 -35.02
C GLN A 332 1.01 23.85 -35.61
N GLY A 333 2.01 24.41 -34.92
CA GLY A 333 2.81 25.53 -35.43
C GLY A 333 1.98 26.80 -35.66
N ASP A 334 2.11 27.40 -36.85
CA ASP A 334 1.51 28.69 -37.22
C ASP A 334 0.05 28.61 -37.70
N ARG A 335 -0.62 27.46 -37.50
CA ARG A 335 -2.05 27.32 -37.82
C ARG A 335 -2.90 28.24 -36.96
N ASP A 336 -4.06 28.63 -37.48
CA ASP A 336 -5.02 29.45 -36.75
C ASP A 336 -5.33 28.85 -35.37
N ALA A 337 -5.21 29.67 -34.33
CA ALA A 337 -5.29 29.20 -32.96
C ALA A 337 -6.69 28.67 -32.62
N ASP A 338 -7.73 29.32 -33.12
CA ASP A 338 -9.10 28.98 -32.79
C ASP A 338 -9.55 27.72 -33.55
N GLU A 339 -9.12 27.55 -34.81
CA GLU A 339 -9.29 26.29 -35.55
C GLU A 339 -8.67 25.10 -34.80
N VAL A 340 -7.43 25.24 -34.33
CA VAL A 340 -6.72 24.15 -33.63
C VAL A 340 -7.34 23.86 -32.26
N LYS A 341 -7.77 24.88 -31.52
CA LYS A 341 -8.48 24.68 -30.25
C LYS A 341 -9.79 23.93 -30.47
N VAL A 342 -10.56 24.29 -31.50
CA VAL A 342 -11.81 23.60 -31.86
C VAL A 342 -11.57 22.12 -32.19
N GLU A 343 -10.49 21.77 -32.88
CA GLU A 343 -10.12 20.36 -33.12
C GLU A 343 -10.02 19.56 -31.82
N VAL A 344 -9.33 20.11 -30.82
CA VAL A 344 -9.15 19.44 -29.52
C VAL A 344 -10.47 19.37 -28.74
N VAL A 345 -11.28 20.43 -28.78
CA VAL A 345 -12.60 20.44 -28.14
C VAL A 345 -13.51 19.37 -28.73
N VAL A 346 -13.61 19.31 -30.06
CA VAL A 346 -14.46 18.34 -30.75
C VAL A 346 -13.99 16.91 -30.47
N LEU A 347 -12.69 16.65 -30.53
CA LEU A 347 -12.12 15.35 -30.17
C LEU A 347 -12.44 14.96 -28.72
N ALA A 348 -12.33 15.88 -27.77
CA ALA A 348 -12.62 15.59 -26.36
C ALA A 348 -14.12 15.31 -26.09
N GLN A 349 -15.01 15.74 -26.97
CA GLN A 349 -16.45 15.49 -26.92
C GLN A 349 -16.89 14.27 -27.76
N ASP A 350 -15.96 13.65 -28.48
CA ASP A 350 -16.22 12.49 -29.33
C ASP A 350 -15.93 11.19 -28.55
N GLU A 351 -16.98 10.45 -28.18
CA GLU A 351 -16.85 9.24 -27.35
C GLU A 351 -15.99 8.16 -28.01
N GLU A 352 -16.07 8.01 -29.34
CA GLU A 352 -15.30 7.03 -30.09
C GLU A 352 -13.81 7.41 -30.12
N GLY A 353 -13.49 8.66 -30.43
CA GLY A 353 -12.13 9.19 -30.47
C GLY A 353 -11.45 9.14 -29.09
N VAL A 354 -12.17 9.49 -28.02
CA VAL A 354 -11.68 9.33 -26.64
C VAL A 354 -11.43 7.86 -26.31
N ARG A 355 -12.34 6.95 -26.67
CA ARG A 355 -12.15 5.50 -26.46
C ARG A 355 -10.93 4.96 -27.23
N ASN A 356 -10.74 5.41 -28.46
CA ASN A 356 -9.60 5.05 -29.30
C ASN A 356 -8.27 5.57 -28.71
N LEU A 357 -8.26 6.78 -28.15
CA LEU A 357 -7.10 7.33 -27.44
C LEU A 357 -6.77 6.55 -26.17
N GLU A 358 -7.78 6.20 -25.37
CA GLU A 358 -7.59 5.41 -24.15
C GLU A 358 -7.05 4.01 -24.46
N THR A 359 -7.58 3.36 -25.51
CA THR A 359 -7.14 2.03 -25.95
C THR A 359 -5.71 2.05 -26.46
N PHE A 360 -5.36 3.07 -27.26
CA PHE A 360 -3.99 3.31 -27.71
C PHE A 360 -3.04 3.52 -26.53
N ALA A 361 -3.43 4.35 -25.56
CA ALA A 361 -2.60 4.66 -24.41
C ALA A 361 -2.37 3.44 -23.50
N GLU A 362 -3.35 2.54 -23.37
CA GLU A 362 -3.18 1.27 -22.65
C GLU A 362 -2.11 0.39 -23.32
N GLY A 363 -2.22 0.17 -24.63
CA GLY A 363 -1.26 -0.67 -25.36
C GLY A 363 0.16 -0.10 -25.34
N GLU A 364 0.29 1.22 -25.45
CA GLU A 364 1.58 1.90 -25.32
C GLU A 364 2.13 1.85 -23.89
N PHE A 365 1.26 1.94 -22.87
CA PHE A 365 1.66 1.77 -21.47
C PHE A 365 2.26 0.38 -21.24
N ASP A 366 1.55 -0.67 -21.68
CA ASP A 366 1.99 -2.05 -21.50
C ASP A 366 3.31 -2.31 -22.23
N THR A 367 3.43 -1.83 -23.46
CA THR A 367 4.65 -1.96 -24.27
C THR A 367 5.84 -1.27 -23.60
N LEU A 368 5.65 -0.01 -23.18
CA LEU A 368 6.71 0.78 -22.54
C LEU A 368 7.10 0.21 -21.18
N TYR A 369 6.13 -0.21 -20.37
CA TYR A 369 6.39 -0.84 -19.08
C TYR A 369 7.13 -2.16 -19.26
N ALA A 370 6.68 -3.03 -20.17
CA ALA A 370 7.32 -4.32 -20.43
C ALA A 370 8.77 -4.17 -20.89
N LYS A 371 9.07 -3.15 -21.71
CA LYS A 371 10.43 -2.80 -22.15
C LYS A 371 11.35 -2.48 -20.97
N HIS A 372 10.85 -1.75 -19.97
CA HIS A 372 11.67 -1.22 -18.87
C HIS A 372 11.50 -1.94 -17.52
N LYS A 373 10.67 -3.00 -17.45
CA LYS A 373 10.33 -3.69 -16.20
C LYS A 373 11.54 -4.18 -15.39
N ARG A 374 12.64 -4.56 -16.06
CA ARG A 374 13.87 -5.04 -15.40
C ARG A 374 14.64 -3.90 -14.73
N ASP A 375 14.66 -2.72 -15.34
CA ASP A 375 15.31 -1.54 -14.77
C ASP A 375 14.46 -0.96 -13.65
N ILE A 376 13.14 -0.91 -13.83
CA ILE A 376 12.18 -0.55 -12.78
C ILE A 376 12.36 -1.46 -11.55
N ALA A 377 12.51 -2.78 -11.74
CA ALA A 377 12.68 -3.74 -10.65
C ALA A 377 13.96 -3.53 -9.81
N ARG A 378 14.97 -2.84 -10.36
CA ARG A 378 16.23 -2.49 -9.69
C ARG A 378 16.17 -1.17 -8.91
N LEU A 379 15.11 -0.39 -9.08
CA LEU A 379 14.94 0.86 -8.33
C LEU A 379 14.70 0.58 -6.84
N LYS A 380 14.94 1.61 -6.02
CA LYS A 380 14.57 1.62 -4.60
C LYS A 380 13.07 1.36 -4.42
N GLU A 381 12.69 0.73 -3.29
CA GLU A 381 11.30 0.40 -2.95
C GLU A 381 10.31 1.55 -3.22
N GLN A 382 10.61 2.78 -2.78
CA GLN A 382 9.74 3.94 -3.00
C GLN A 382 9.46 4.22 -4.48
N ARG A 383 10.49 4.13 -5.33
CA ARG A 383 10.33 4.37 -6.76
C ARG A 383 9.62 3.21 -7.43
N ARG A 384 9.89 1.95 -7.05
CA ARG A 384 9.12 0.79 -7.53
C ARG A 384 7.61 0.93 -7.25
N LYS A 385 7.25 1.36 -6.04
CA LYS A 385 5.85 1.63 -5.66
C LYS A 385 5.19 2.70 -6.53
N HIS A 386 5.94 3.70 -6.99
CA HIS A 386 5.39 4.71 -7.90
C HIS A 386 4.92 4.09 -9.23
N TYR A 387 5.73 3.23 -9.84
CA TYR A 387 5.36 2.53 -11.08
C TYR A 387 4.27 1.49 -10.86
N GLU A 388 4.33 0.77 -9.75
CA GLU A 388 3.29 -0.18 -9.37
C GLU A 388 1.93 0.53 -9.23
N ARG A 389 1.89 1.71 -8.58
CA ARG A 389 0.67 2.51 -8.50
C ARG A 389 0.14 2.94 -9.86
N LEU A 390 1.01 3.30 -10.80
CA LEU A 390 0.60 3.60 -12.17
C LEU A 390 -0.02 2.37 -12.84
N ARG A 391 0.59 1.20 -12.70
CA ARG A 391 0.08 -0.07 -13.25
C ARG A 391 -1.27 -0.47 -12.64
N LEU A 392 -1.46 -0.24 -11.34
CA LEU A 392 -2.69 -0.59 -10.61
C LEU A 392 -3.82 0.45 -10.78
N ALA A 393 -3.54 1.66 -11.26
CA ALA A 393 -4.52 2.73 -11.42
C ALA A 393 -5.45 2.54 -12.66
N THR A 394 -5.79 1.30 -13.00
CA THR A 394 -6.67 0.93 -14.12
C THR A 394 -8.03 0.44 -13.60
N SER A 395 -9.04 0.40 -14.47
CA SER A 395 -10.36 -0.16 -14.16
C SER A 395 -10.38 -1.68 -14.16
N VAL A 396 -9.43 -2.32 -14.84
CA VAL A 396 -9.33 -3.77 -14.99
C VAL A 396 -8.32 -4.31 -13.97
N PRO A 397 -8.70 -5.24 -13.07
CA PRO A 397 -7.77 -5.83 -12.13
C PRO A 397 -6.54 -6.43 -12.83
N GLN A 398 -5.35 -5.99 -12.44
CA GLN A 398 -4.08 -6.49 -12.96
C GLN A 398 -3.45 -7.46 -11.97
N THR A 399 -2.83 -8.52 -12.50
CA THR A 399 -2.01 -9.40 -11.69
C THR A 399 -0.70 -8.73 -11.31
N ILE A 400 -0.21 -9.00 -10.12
CA ILE A 400 1.14 -8.66 -9.66
C ILE A 400 1.78 -9.90 -9.03
N PRO A 401 3.12 -10.01 -9.04
CA PRO A 401 3.82 -11.03 -8.27
C PRO A 401 3.41 -10.96 -6.79
N TRP A 402 3.17 -12.10 -6.16
CA TRP A 402 2.75 -12.13 -4.76
C TRP A 402 3.96 -11.98 -3.83
N ALA A 403 4.21 -10.75 -3.40
CA ALA A 403 5.29 -10.44 -2.46
C ALA A 403 4.79 -10.49 -1.01
N VAL A 404 5.28 -11.48 -0.25
CA VAL A 404 5.07 -11.57 1.21
C VAL A 404 6.31 -10.99 1.90
N PRO A 405 6.21 -10.12 2.93
CA PRO A 405 7.35 -9.42 3.50
C PRO A 405 8.22 -10.30 4.42
N GLU A 406 9.34 -9.75 4.93
CA GLU A 406 10.24 -10.44 5.87
C GLU A 406 9.63 -10.53 7.28
N ALA A 407 8.76 -9.58 7.62
CA ALA A 407 7.98 -9.59 8.85
C ALA A 407 6.60 -8.96 8.65
N ILE A 408 5.62 -9.44 9.42
CA ILE A 408 4.21 -9.02 9.36
C ILE A 408 3.68 -8.67 10.74
N ASP A 409 2.76 -7.69 10.78
CA ASP A 409 1.96 -7.41 11.98
C ASP A 409 0.82 -8.41 12.07
N PHE A 410 0.68 -9.03 13.23
CA PHE A 410 -0.33 -10.03 13.49
C PHE A 410 -1.04 -9.76 14.81
N ARG A 411 -2.35 -10.01 14.85
CA ARG A 411 -3.15 -9.87 16.06
C ARG A 411 -3.54 -11.25 16.59
N ARG A 412 -3.36 -11.46 17.89
CA ARG A 412 -3.78 -12.68 18.59
C ARG A 412 -4.18 -12.39 20.03
N SER A 413 -4.98 -13.26 20.63
CA SER A 413 -5.24 -13.23 22.06
C SER A 413 -4.00 -13.68 22.86
N PRO A 414 -3.80 -13.22 24.10
CA PRO A 414 -2.66 -13.64 24.93
C PRO A 414 -2.61 -15.15 25.18
N GLY A 415 -3.78 -15.80 25.26
CA GLY A 415 -3.95 -17.25 25.43
C GLY A 415 -4.31 -18.00 24.14
N ALA A 416 -4.05 -17.40 22.96
CA ALA A 416 -4.36 -18.03 21.69
C ALA A 416 -3.65 -19.40 21.54
N PRO A 417 -4.32 -20.42 20.96
CA PRO A 417 -3.72 -21.73 20.72
C PRO A 417 -2.48 -21.67 19.84
N GLU A 418 -1.54 -22.58 20.08
CA GLU A 418 -0.31 -22.74 19.31
C GLU A 418 -0.54 -23.69 18.12
N TYR A 419 0.02 -23.35 16.96
CA TYR A 419 -0.07 -24.17 15.76
C TYR A 419 1.30 -24.39 15.14
N ASP A 420 1.57 -25.66 14.82
CA ASP A 420 2.81 -26.06 14.18
C ASP A 420 2.84 -25.66 12.70
N LYS A 421 4.06 -25.65 12.16
CA LYS A 421 4.39 -25.49 10.75
C LYS A 421 3.96 -24.16 10.09
N HIS A 422 3.52 -23.15 10.82
CA HIS A 422 3.23 -21.85 10.21
C HIS A 422 4.50 -21.25 9.58
N LEU A 423 4.35 -20.56 8.43
CA LEU A 423 5.47 -19.95 7.70
C LEU A 423 6.07 -18.73 8.41
N PHE A 424 5.32 -18.14 9.34
CA PHE A 424 5.78 -17.04 10.19
C PHE A 424 5.70 -17.41 11.67
N LEU A 425 6.70 -17.00 12.45
CA LEU A 425 6.81 -17.29 13.88
C LEU A 425 7.06 -16.00 14.68
N GLU A 426 6.65 -15.98 15.94
CA GLU A 426 7.10 -14.98 16.92
C GLU A 426 8.58 -15.20 17.26
N GLU A 427 9.19 -14.25 17.98
CA GLU A 427 10.61 -14.33 18.39
C GLU A 427 10.94 -15.57 19.25
N ASP A 428 9.94 -16.15 19.91
CA ASP A 428 10.10 -17.39 20.70
C ASP A 428 9.98 -18.67 19.85
N GLY A 429 9.87 -18.54 18.53
CA GLY A 429 9.80 -19.65 17.59
C GLY A 429 8.43 -20.30 17.48
N LYS A 430 7.37 -19.67 18.00
CA LYS A 430 6.01 -20.22 18.01
C LYS A 430 5.04 -19.36 17.22
N PHE A 431 4.01 -19.98 16.69
CA PHE A 431 2.88 -19.26 16.08
C PHE A 431 1.62 -19.54 16.88
N ARG A 432 0.90 -18.47 17.21
CA ARG A 432 -0.34 -18.52 18.00
C ARG A 432 -1.41 -17.67 17.34
N ALA A 433 -2.63 -18.20 17.24
CA ALA A 433 -3.71 -17.51 16.57
C ALA A 433 -5.09 -17.93 17.06
N ASP A 434 -6.03 -16.99 17.04
CA ASP A 434 -7.44 -17.30 17.19
C ASP A 434 -8.00 -17.66 15.81
N LEU A 435 -8.04 -18.97 15.52
CA LEU A 435 -8.67 -19.51 14.31
C LEU A 435 -10.14 -19.80 14.58
N GLY A 436 -10.99 -19.57 13.58
CA GLY A 436 -12.37 -20.05 13.62
C GLY A 436 -12.43 -21.58 13.64
N THR A 437 -13.53 -22.15 14.12
CA THR A 437 -13.69 -23.61 14.25
C THR A 437 -13.42 -24.34 12.93
N TRP A 438 -13.89 -23.80 11.81
CA TRP A 438 -13.71 -24.43 10.50
C TRP A 438 -12.28 -24.30 9.97
N GLU A 439 -11.65 -23.12 10.13
CA GLU A 439 -10.23 -22.92 9.80
C GLU A 439 -9.36 -23.92 10.56
N GLN A 440 -9.62 -24.08 11.87
CA GLN A 440 -8.86 -24.98 12.73
C GLN A 440 -9.01 -26.44 12.29
N GLU A 441 -10.23 -26.92 12.05
CA GLU A 441 -10.49 -28.30 11.66
C GLU A 441 -9.93 -28.62 10.26
N VAL A 442 -10.09 -27.70 9.29
CA VAL A 442 -9.50 -27.85 7.94
C VAL A 442 -7.97 -27.89 8.03
N LEU A 443 -7.37 -26.99 8.81
CA LEU A 443 -5.92 -26.98 9.00
C LEU A 443 -5.43 -28.28 9.66
N GLN A 444 -6.13 -28.78 10.68
CA GLN A 444 -5.77 -30.05 11.33
C GLN A 444 -5.82 -31.24 10.35
N GLU A 445 -6.83 -31.29 9.46
CA GLU A 445 -6.91 -32.32 8.41
C GLU A 445 -5.72 -32.21 7.43
N GLU A 446 -5.34 -31.00 7.03
CA GLU A 446 -4.21 -30.80 6.11
C GLU A 446 -2.86 -31.10 6.78
N LEU A 447 -2.67 -30.75 8.05
CA LEU A 447 -1.42 -31.02 8.78
C LEU A 447 -1.16 -32.50 9.04
N ALA A 448 -2.18 -33.37 8.89
CA ALA A 448 -2.01 -34.82 8.92
C ALA A 448 -1.27 -35.37 7.69
N ASP A 449 -1.23 -34.62 6.58
CA ASP A 449 -0.44 -34.97 5.41
C ASP A 449 1.05 -34.65 5.64
N THR A 450 1.89 -35.69 5.61
CA THR A 450 3.34 -35.57 5.80
C THR A 450 4.05 -34.72 4.74
N SER A 451 3.44 -34.53 3.56
CA SER A 451 3.97 -33.66 2.51
C SER A 451 3.82 -32.17 2.81
N VAL A 452 2.96 -31.80 3.78
CA VAL A 452 2.77 -30.40 4.20
C VAL A 452 3.98 -29.95 5.01
N ILE A 453 4.73 -29.00 4.46
CA ILE A 453 5.92 -28.42 5.08
C ILE A 453 5.64 -27.07 5.72
N GLY A 454 4.57 -26.38 5.33
CA GLY A 454 4.15 -25.15 5.98
C GLY A 454 2.80 -24.63 5.53
N TRP A 455 2.32 -23.60 6.21
CA TRP A 455 1.06 -22.92 5.88
C TRP A 455 1.10 -21.44 6.28
N LEU A 456 0.27 -20.64 5.62
CA LEU A 456 0.10 -19.22 5.90
C LEU A 456 -1.38 -18.93 6.10
N ARG A 457 -1.73 -18.31 7.23
CA ARG A 457 -3.03 -17.64 7.37
C ARG A 457 -2.99 -16.33 6.60
N ASN A 458 -3.83 -16.21 5.58
CA ASN A 458 -3.94 -14.99 4.79
C ASN A 458 -4.79 -13.97 5.56
N VAL A 459 -4.16 -12.93 6.08
CA VAL A 459 -4.89 -11.90 6.84
C VAL A 459 -5.55 -10.95 5.86
N ASP A 460 -6.85 -10.72 6.04
CA ASP A 460 -7.66 -9.87 5.16
C ASP A 460 -7.16 -8.41 5.09
N ARG A 461 -7.19 -7.80 3.89
CA ARG A 461 -6.84 -6.39 3.58
C ARG A 461 -5.46 -5.92 4.07
N LYS A 462 -4.46 -6.80 4.15
CA LYS A 462 -3.06 -6.41 4.35
C LYS A 462 -2.38 -6.14 3.00
N PRO A 463 -1.34 -5.29 2.94
CA PRO A 463 -0.58 -5.04 1.71
C PRO A 463 0.00 -6.29 1.05
N TRP A 464 0.19 -7.35 1.83
CA TRP A 464 0.75 -8.64 1.42
C TRP A 464 -0.30 -9.74 1.24
N SER A 465 -1.59 -9.48 1.47
CA SER A 465 -2.61 -10.53 1.35
C SER A 465 -2.68 -11.10 -0.06
N LEU A 466 -2.99 -12.40 -0.14
CA LEU A 466 -3.48 -12.99 -1.37
C LEU A 466 -4.89 -12.46 -1.61
N GLU A 467 -5.06 -11.73 -2.69
CA GLU A 467 -6.28 -11.03 -3.02
C GLU A 467 -6.72 -11.43 -4.42
N ILE A 468 -7.98 -11.85 -4.52
CA ILE A 468 -8.60 -12.34 -5.75
C ILE A 468 -9.82 -11.47 -6.06
N PRO A 469 -10.00 -10.98 -7.30
CA PRO A 469 -11.15 -10.19 -7.66
C PRO A 469 -12.39 -11.06 -7.86
N TYR A 470 -13.54 -10.57 -7.44
CA TYR A 470 -14.85 -11.10 -7.81
C TYR A 470 -15.80 -9.97 -8.19
N GLU A 471 -16.82 -10.27 -9.00
CA GLU A 471 -17.81 -9.29 -9.44
C GLU A 471 -19.10 -9.45 -8.67
N GLU A 472 -19.61 -8.35 -8.12
CA GLU A 472 -20.90 -8.30 -7.46
C GLU A 472 -21.62 -6.99 -7.82
N ALA A 473 -22.87 -7.12 -8.30
CA ALA A 473 -23.72 -5.99 -8.68
C ALA A 473 -23.03 -4.98 -9.63
N GLY A 474 -22.25 -5.48 -10.61
CA GLY A 474 -21.53 -4.63 -11.58
C GLY A 474 -20.27 -3.95 -11.04
N SER A 475 -19.87 -4.26 -9.80
CA SER A 475 -18.65 -3.74 -9.18
C SER A 475 -17.65 -4.87 -8.92
N VAL A 476 -16.36 -4.60 -9.12
CA VAL A 476 -15.30 -5.54 -8.75
C VAL A 476 -14.93 -5.33 -7.29
N LYS A 477 -14.95 -6.41 -6.52
CA LYS A 477 -14.63 -6.45 -5.09
C LYS A 477 -13.47 -7.43 -4.82
N PRO A 478 -12.68 -7.20 -3.76
CA PRO A 478 -11.64 -8.13 -3.36
C PRO A 478 -12.17 -9.23 -2.44
N MET A 479 -11.74 -10.47 -2.66
CA MET A 479 -11.84 -11.56 -1.70
C MET A 479 -10.45 -12.06 -1.32
N PHE A 480 -10.33 -12.63 -0.13
CA PHE A 480 -9.05 -12.98 0.49
C PHE A 480 -9.18 -14.40 1.03
N PRO A 481 -8.69 -15.42 0.28
CA PRO A 481 -8.81 -16.80 0.72
C PRO A 481 -8.11 -17.04 2.06
N ASP A 482 -8.72 -17.75 3.02
CA ASP A 482 -8.23 -17.81 4.41
C ASP A 482 -6.85 -18.48 4.57
N LEU A 483 -6.61 -19.59 3.87
CA LEU A 483 -5.43 -20.44 4.09
C LEU A 483 -4.66 -20.70 2.78
N LEU A 484 -3.34 -20.58 2.88
CA LEU A 484 -2.41 -21.13 1.90
C LEU A 484 -1.64 -22.28 2.54
N VAL A 485 -1.76 -23.48 1.98
CA VAL A 485 -0.99 -24.66 2.42
C VAL A 485 0.14 -24.93 1.43
N VAL A 486 1.34 -25.21 1.95
CA VAL A 486 2.53 -25.54 1.16
C VAL A 486 2.85 -27.01 1.34
N ARG A 487 2.75 -27.76 0.24
CA ARG A 487 3.22 -29.14 0.14
C ARG A 487 4.52 -29.20 -0.63
N GLN A 488 5.30 -30.25 -0.38
CA GLN A 488 6.52 -30.54 -1.13
C GLN A 488 6.43 -31.91 -1.78
N ASP A 489 6.80 -31.98 -3.06
CA ASP A 489 6.94 -33.21 -3.81
C ASP A 489 8.31 -33.31 -4.50
N SER A 490 8.50 -34.32 -5.36
CA SER A 490 9.75 -34.51 -6.11
C SER A 490 10.09 -33.41 -7.12
N LYS A 491 9.12 -32.58 -7.50
CA LYS A 491 9.24 -31.52 -8.52
C LYS A 491 9.37 -30.12 -7.91
N GLY A 492 9.02 -29.95 -6.64
CA GLY A 492 9.20 -28.68 -5.92
C GLY A 492 8.11 -28.44 -4.89
N TYR A 493 7.64 -27.20 -4.84
CA TYR A 493 6.59 -26.76 -3.93
C TYR A 493 5.24 -26.68 -4.65
N LEU A 494 4.20 -27.15 -3.99
CA LEU A 494 2.82 -27.00 -4.43
C LEU A 494 2.09 -26.10 -3.43
N PHE A 495 1.38 -25.11 -3.95
CA PHE A 495 0.64 -24.13 -3.17
C PHE A 495 -0.85 -24.37 -3.32
N ASP A 496 -1.52 -24.65 -2.22
CA ASP A 496 -2.95 -24.92 -2.20
C ASP A 496 -3.68 -23.75 -1.54
N ILE A 497 -4.63 -23.16 -2.25
CA ILE A 497 -5.55 -22.16 -1.71
C ILE A 497 -6.74 -22.90 -1.12
N LEU A 498 -6.98 -22.74 0.17
CA LEU A 498 -8.13 -23.34 0.86
C LEU A 498 -8.99 -22.22 1.44
N GLU A 499 -10.25 -22.16 1.01
CA GLU A 499 -11.24 -21.19 1.46
C GLU A 499 -12.40 -21.92 2.16
N PRO A 500 -12.32 -22.11 3.49
CA PRO A 500 -13.48 -22.46 4.31
C PRO A 500 -14.54 -21.37 4.16
N HIS A 501 -15.76 -21.77 3.76
CA HIS A 501 -16.74 -20.82 3.27
C HIS A 501 -18.11 -21.02 3.92
N ASP A 502 -18.58 -20.02 4.67
CA ASP A 502 -19.89 -20.05 5.34
C ASP A 502 -21.03 -19.90 4.32
N PRO A 503 -21.87 -20.94 4.10
CA PRO A 503 -22.95 -20.91 3.12
C PRO A 503 -24.04 -19.86 3.41
N SER A 504 -24.09 -19.30 4.62
CA SER A 504 -25.10 -18.30 5.02
C SER A 504 -24.86 -16.89 4.46
N LEU A 505 -23.66 -16.61 3.95
CA LEU A 505 -23.31 -15.30 3.40
C LEU A 505 -23.90 -15.08 1.99
N LYS A 506 -24.31 -13.83 1.71
CA LYS A 506 -25.02 -13.48 0.47
C LYS A 506 -24.13 -13.42 -0.77
N ASP A 507 -22.83 -13.19 -0.59
CA ASP A 507 -21.85 -12.99 -1.67
C ASP A 507 -21.16 -14.30 -2.12
N ASN A 508 -21.62 -15.46 -1.63
CA ASN A 508 -20.98 -16.76 -1.83
C ASN A 508 -20.89 -17.17 -3.30
N ALA A 509 -22.00 -17.09 -4.02
CA ALA A 509 -22.03 -17.37 -5.46
C ALA A 509 -21.00 -16.53 -6.22
N ALA A 510 -20.95 -15.23 -5.92
CA ALA A 510 -20.04 -14.30 -6.59
C ALA A 510 -18.57 -14.61 -6.29
N LYS A 511 -18.23 -14.94 -5.03
CA LYS A 511 -16.88 -15.38 -4.63
C LYS A 511 -16.47 -16.71 -5.27
N ALA A 512 -17.37 -17.69 -5.33
CA ALA A 512 -17.11 -18.97 -6.00
C ALA A 512 -16.79 -18.76 -7.49
N VAL A 513 -17.57 -17.91 -8.18
CA VAL A 513 -17.30 -17.51 -9.58
C VAL A 513 -15.96 -16.78 -9.69
N GLY A 514 -15.63 -15.89 -8.74
CA GLY A 514 -14.35 -15.20 -8.68
C GLY A 514 -13.15 -16.16 -8.58
N LEU A 515 -13.22 -17.15 -7.68
CA LEU A 515 -12.22 -18.22 -7.57
C LEU A 515 -12.12 -19.06 -8.85
N ALA A 516 -13.25 -19.40 -9.47
CA ALA A 516 -13.28 -20.15 -10.72
C ALA A 516 -12.61 -19.38 -11.87
N ARG A 517 -12.87 -18.06 -12.00
CA ARG A 517 -12.19 -17.18 -12.97
C ARG A 517 -10.70 -17.04 -12.70
N PHE A 518 -10.32 -16.94 -11.42
CA PHE A 518 -8.92 -16.94 -11.02
C PHE A 518 -8.22 -18.24 -11.41
N ALA A 519 -8.84 -19.38 -11.14
CA ALA A 519 -8.32 -20.69 -11.53
C ALA A 519 -8.23 -20.84 -13.05
N GLU A 520 -9.20 -20.34 -13.83
CA GLU A 520 -9.16 -20.39 -15.30
C GLU A 520 -7.86 -19.78 -15.86
N GLN A 521 -7.37 -18.71 -15.25
CA GLN A 521 -6.17 -18.01 -15.68
C GLN A 521 -4.89 -18.57 -15.03
N HIS A 522 -4.97 -18.96 -13.76
CA HIS A 522 -3.78 -19.14 -12.91
C HIS A 522 -3.63 -20.51 -12.26
N TRP A 523 -4.54 -21.48 -12.51
CA TRP A 523 -4.49 -22.78 -11.84
C TRP A 523 -3.13 -23.48 -11.99
N HIS A 524 -2.42 -23.28 -13.10
CA HIS A 524 -1.10 -23.86 -13.36
C HIS A 524 -0.01 -23.46 -12.36
N LEU A 525 -0.23 -22.39 -11.58
CA LEU A 525 0.66 -21.93 -10.51
C LEU A 525 0.34 -22.58 -9.14
N PHE A 526 -0.82 -23.23 -9.01
CA PHE A 526 -1.33 -23.75 -7.75
C PHE A 526 -1.55 -25.27 -7.82
N GLY A 527 -1.47 -25.94 -6.68
CA GLY A 527 -1.76 -27.38 -6.57
C GLY A 527 -3.26 -27.64 -6.49
N ARG A 528 -3.96 -26.89 -5.65
CA ARG A 528 -5.41 -26.96 -5.43
C ARG A 528 -5.96 -25.56 -5.20
N ILE A 529 -7.18 -25.30 -5.66
CA ILE A 529 -7.89 -24.04 -5.37
C ILE A 529 -9.28 -24.41 -4.89
N GLN A 530 -9.45 -24.55 -3.57
CA GLN A 530 -10.61 -25.23 -3.00
C GLN A 530 -11.53 -24.27 -2.27
N LEU A 531 -12.82 -24.34 -2.62
CA LEU A 531 -13.90 -23.81 -1.82
C LEU A 531 -14.46 -24.93 -0.94
N ILE A 532 -14.48 -24.72 0.37
CA ILE A 532 -14.73 -25.78 1.35
C ILE A 532 -15.97 -25.44 2.17
N ARG A 533 -16.91 -26.38 2.29
CA ARG A 533 -18.09 -26.25 3.14
C ARG A 533 -18.18 -27.38 4.14
N LYS A 534 -18.53 -27.03 5.38
CA LYS A 534 -18.93 -28.01 6.39
C LYS A 534 -20.41 -28.33 6.20
N LYS A 535 -20.73 -29.58 5.88
CA LYS A 535 -22.13 -30.07 5.75
C LYS A 535 -22.31 -31.35 6.57
N LYS A 536 -23.53 -31.57 7.05
CA LYS A 536 -23.91 -32.80 7.73
C LYS A 536 -24.34 -33.83 6.70
N GLY A 537 -23.64 -34.96 6.61
CA GLY A 537 -23.96 -36.04 5.68
C GLY A 537 -25.24 -36.81 6.10
N ALA A 538 -25.71 -37.71 5.23
CA ALA A 538 -26.92 -38.51 5.46
C ALA A 538 -26.86 -39.40 6.72
N ASN A 539 -25.66 -39.75 7.18
CA ASN A 539 -25.40 -40.49 8.41
C ASN A 539 -25.37 -39.59 9.67
N GLY A 540 -25.64 -38.29 9.53
CA GLY A 540 -25.61 -37.32 10.62
C GLY A 540 -24.21 -36.87 11.05
N VAL A 541 -23.15 -37.27 10.34
CA VAL A 541 -21.77 -36.86 10.64
C VAL A 541 -21.42 -35.62 9.82
N GLU A 542 -20.85 -34.61 10.45
CA GLU A 542 -20.33 -33.43 9.76
C GLU A 542 -19.05 -33.78 9.01
N ARG A 543 -18.96 -33.36 7.74
CA ARG A 543 -17.80 -33.57 6.88
C ARG A 543 -17.50 -32.32 6.07
N TYR A 544 -16.28 -32.25 5.55
CA TYR A 544 -15.84 -31.19 4.66
C TYR A 544 -16.02 -31.58 3.20
N TYR A 545 -16.89 -30.85 2.53
CA TYR A 545 -17.16 -30.96 1.09
C TYR A 545 -16.31 -29.92 0.38
N ARG A 546 -15.54 -30.34 -0.62
CA ARG A 546 -14.53 -29.53 -1.28
C ARG A 546 -14.79 -29.45 -2.78
N LEU A 547 -15.03 -28.25 -3.29
CA LEU A 547 -15.02 -27.96 -4.72
C LEU A 547 -13.65 -27.45 -5.12
N ASP A 548 -12.94 -28.19 -5.97
CA ASP A 548 -11.64 -27.80 -6.48
C ASP A 548 -11.77 -27.08 -7.83
N MET A 549 -11.50 -25.79 -7.87
CA MET A 549 -11.57 -24.96 -9.07
C MET A 549 -10.46 -25.29 -10.08
N GLY A 550 -9.46 -26.08 -9.68
CA GLY A 550 -8.50 -26.68 -10.60
C GLY A 550 -9.15 -27.70 -11.54
N ASP A 551 -10.21 -28.40 -11.11
CA ASP A 551 -10.95 -29.34 -11.95
C ASP A 551 -11.79 -28.59 -13.00
N GLU A 552 -11.60 -28.95 -14.27
CA GLU A 552 -12.27 -28.30 -15.40
C GLU A 552 -13.80 -28.50 -15.37
N ALA A 553 -14.28 -29.67 -14.94
CA ALA A 553 -15.71 -29.94 -14.85
C ALA A 553 -16.35 -29.09 -13.74
N VAL A 554 -15.70 -29.00 -12.57
CA VAL A 554 -16.15 -28.13 -11.47
C VAL A 554 -16.15 -26.66 -11.92
N ARG A 555 -15.02 -26.18 -12.47
CA ARG A 555 -14.85 -24.78 -12.89
C ARG A 555 -15.91 -24.36 -13.92
N ARG A 556 -16.20 -25.22 -14.91
CA ARG A 556 -17.21 -24.94 -15.94
C ARG A 556 -18.60 -24.75 -15.37
N GLU A 557 -19.01 -25.53 -14.36
CA GLU A 557 -20.32 -25.37 -13.75
C GLU A 557 -20.35 -24.18 -12.79
N VAL A 558 -19.30 -23.97 -11.98
CA VAL A 558 -19.21 -22.82 -11.06
C VAL A 558 -19.25 -21.48 -11.81
N LEU A 559 -18.62 -21.37 -12.98
CA LEU A 559 -18.63 -20.14 -13.79
C LEU A 559 -20.03 -19.69 -14.24
N LYS A 560 -21.03 -20.59 -14.25
CA LYS A 560 -22.42 -20.29 -14.65
C LYS A 560 -23.31 -19.89 -13.48
N VAL A 561 -22.80 -20.01 -12.25
CA VAL A 561 -23.58 -19.78 -11.03
C VAL A 561 -23.98 -18.30 -10.94
N THR A 562 -25.26 -18.06 -10.66
CA THR A 562 -25.79 -16.71 -10.40
C THR A 562 -26.47 -16.58 -9.03
N SER A 563 -26.59 -17.69 -8.29
CA SER A 563 -27.26 -17.72 -6.98
C SER A 563 -26.66 -18.77 -6.04
N ASN A 564 -26.84 -18.58 -4.73
CA ASN A 564 -26.36 -19.55 -3.74
C ASN A 564 -27.02 -20.93 -3.89
N SER A 565 -28.29 -21.00 -4.29
CA SER A 565 -28.99 -22.28 -4.48
C SER A 565 -28.32 -23.15 -5.55
N GLN A 566 -27.91 -22.55 -6.67
CA GLN A 566 -27.17 -23.25 -7.72
C GLN A 566 -25.78 -23.70 -7.23
N LEU A 567 -25.11 -22.89 -6.42
CA LEU A 567 -23.85 -23.28 -5.82
C LEU A 567 -24.04 -24.47 -4.87
N ASP A 568 -25.14 -24.49 -4.11
CA ASP A 568 -25.48 -25.58 -3.20
C ASP A 568 -25.67 -26.91 -3.95
N GLU A 569 -26.37 -26.89 -5.08
CA GLU A 569 -26.55 -28.04 -5.99
C GLU A 569 -25.20 -28.54 -6.53
N ILE A 570 -24.32 -27.65 -6.98
CA ILE A 570 -22.97 -28.02 -7.45
C ILE A 570 -22.16 -28.69 -6.33
N PHE A 571 -22.27 -28.21 -5.09
CA PHE A 571 -21.62 -28.84 -3.95
C PHE A 571 -22.18 -30.25 -3.67
N ASP A 572 -23.46 -30.49 -3.92
CA ASP A 572 -24.05 -31.81 -3.70
C ASP A 572 -23.65 -32.81 -4.81
N ASP A 573 -23.46 -32.31 -6.03
CA ASP A 573 -23.15 -33.14 -7.20
C ASP A 573 -21.65 -33.41 -7.40
N LEU A 574 -20.80 -32.39 -7.19
CA LEU A 574 -19.40 -32.42 -7.63
C LEU A 574 -18.38 -32.31 -6.50
N ALA A 575 -18.79 -32.00 -5.27
CA ALA A 575 -17.83 -31.84 -4.19
C ALA A 575 -17.27 -33.18 -3.72
N ASN A 576 -15.95 -33.22 -3.57
CA ASN A 576 -15.29 -34.35 -2.96
C ASN A 576 -15.40 -34.25 -1.44
N VAL A 577 -15.71 -35.37 -0.79
CA VAL A 577 -15.73 -35.47 0.66
C VAL A 577 -14.39 -36.03 1.11
N ARG A 578 -13.72 -35.31 2.00
CA ARG A 578 -12.55 -35.83 2.72
C ARG A 578 -12.92 -36.25 4.14
#